data_AF-A0A1W1VGX7-F1
#
_entry.id   AF-A0A1W1VGX7-F1
#
_cell.length_a   1.000
_cell.length_b   1.000
_cell.length_c   1.000
_cell.angle_alpha   90.00
_cell.angle_beta   90.00
_cell.angle_gamma   90.00
#
_symmetry.space_group_name_H-M   'P 1'
#
loop_
_entity.id
_entity.type
_entity.pdbx_description
1 polymer ?
#
loop_
_entity_poly.entity_id
_entity_poly.type
_entity_poly.pdbx_seq_one_letter_code
_entity_poly.pdbx_strand_id
1 'polypeptide(L)'
;MLPPEIMEALSKLSPERLQMVLNFAQASSMNEKITRRYNVVLEWNEPDEEDPVGGYTVLVPSLPPVITQGDNKEEALANAREAITCYLEYLLLTGQPLPPNDQEGDNLVEVTV
;
A
#
# COMPACT_ATOMS: atom_id res chain seq x y z
N MET A 1 -18.82 -3.57 -26.73
CA MET A 1 -19.06 -2.11 -26.62
C MET A 1 -19.61 -1.86 -25.22
N LEU A 2 -19.19 -0.79 -24.52
CA LEU A 2 -19.72 -0.49 -23.18
C LEU A 2 -21.20 -0.06 -23.28
N PRO A 3 -22.07 -0.44 -22.31
CA PRO A 3 -23.44 0.03 -22.26
C PRO A 3 -23.55 1.57 -22.28
N PRO A 4 -24.59 2.16 -22.91
CA PRO A 4 -24.76 3.61 -22.99
C PRO A 4 -24.75 4.32 -21.64
N GLU A 5 -25.36 3.70 -20.63
CA GLU A 5 -25.43 4.21 -19.25
C GLU A 5 -24.03 4.38 -18.63
N ILE A 6 -23.11 3.45 -18.92
CA ILE A 6 -21.72 3.53 -18.46
C ILE A 6 -20.99 4.65 -19.20
N MET A 7 -21.20 4.78 -20.51
CA MET A 7 -20.60 5.86 -21.31
C MET A 7 -21.05 7.25 -20.84
N GLU A 8 -22.33 7.41 -20.47
CA GLU A 8 -22.85 8.64 -19.89
C GLU A 8 -22.27 8.91 -18.50
N ALA A 9 -22.07 7.89 -17.67
CA ALA A 9 -21.43 8.05 -16.37
C ALA A 9 -19.96 8.50 -16.52
N LEU A 10 -19.21 7.88 -17.42
CA LEU A 10 -17.79 8.21 -17.67
C LEU A 10 -17.62 9.65 -18.22
N SER A 11 -18.53 10.12 -19.07
CA SER A 11 -18.44 11.48 -19.63
C SER A 11 -18.66 12.60 -18.60
N LYS A 12 -19.25 12.27 -17.45
CA LYS A 12 -19.46 13.19 -16.32
C LYS A 12 -18.29 13.22 -15.33
N LEU A 13 -17.30 12.34 -15.47
CA LEU A 13 -16.13 12.32 -14.60
C LEU A 13 -15.16 13.46 -14.92
N SER A 14 -14.42 13.91 -13.92
CA SER A 14 -13.28 14.82 -14.14
C SER A 14 -12.15 14.07 -14.87
N PRO A 15 -11.23 14.80 -15.54
CA PRO A 15 -10.08 14.19 -16.21
C PRO A 15 -9.27 13.26 -15.28
N GLU A 16 -9.10 13.63 -14.02
CA GLU A 16 -8.35 12.86 -13.02
C GLU A 16 -9.06 11.54 -12.70
N ARG A 17 -10.39 11.58 -12.52
CA ARG A 17 -11.18 10.38 -12.26
C ARG A 17 -11.26 9.47 -13.48
N LEU A 18 -11.35 10.04 -14.69
CA LEU A 18 -11.32 9.26 -15.92
C LEU A 18 -9.96 8.59 -16.11
N GLN A 19 -8.86 9.30 -15.83
CA GLN A 19 -7.52 8.73 -15.86
C GLN A 19 -7.37 7.59 -14.85
N MET A 20 -7.92 7.72 -13.65
CA MET A 20 -7.92 6.64 -12.65
C MET A 20 -8.66 5.38 -13.16
N VAL A 21 -9.80 5.55 -13.83
CA VAL A 21 -10.52 4.42 -14.48
C VAL A 21 -9.64 3.75 -15.54
N LEU A 22 -8.95 4.55 -16.37
CA LEU A 22 -8.04 4.02 -17.39
C LEU A 22 -6.85 3.29 -16.77
N ASN A 23 -6.23 3.85 -15.74
CA ASN A 23 -5.13 3.23 -15.01
C ASN A 23 -5.57 1.91 -14.37
N PHE A 24 -6.76 1.86 -13.76
CA PHE A 24 -7.33 0.62 -13.22
C PHE A 24 -7.50 -0.44 -14.32
N ALA A 25 -8.04 -0.06 -15.47
CA ALA A 25 -8.20 -0.99 -16.59
C ALA A 25 -6.85 -1.49 -17.13
N GLN A 26 -5.85 -0.61 -17.20
CA GLN A 26 -4.48 -0.97 -17.57
C GLN A 26 -3.87 -1.92 -16.54
N ALA A 27 -3.91 -1.59 -15.25
CA ALA A 27 -3.39 -2.42 -14.17
C ALA A 27 -4.07 -3.80 -14.13
N SER A 28 -5.39 -3.86 -14.31
CA SER A 28 -6.14 -5.12 -14.40
C SER A 28 -5.78 -5.97 -15.63
N SER A 29 -5.20 -5.34 -16.66
CA SER A 29 -4.70 -6.02 -17.87
C SER A 29 -3.21 -6.36 -17.80
N MET A 30 -2.45 -5.74 -16.90
CA MET A 30 -1.05 -6.07 -16.66
C MET A 30 -1.00 -7.44 -15.99
N ASN A 31 -0.42 -8.41 -16.70
CA ASN A 31 -0.21 -9.76 -16.18
C ASN A 31 1.14 -9.89 -15.45
N GLU A 32 1.90 -8.79 -15.34
CA GLU A 32 3.23 -8.75 -14.75
C GLU A 32 3.13 -8.26 -13.30
N LYS A 33 3.32 -9.20 -12.37
CA LYS A 33 3.38 -8.91 -10.95
C LYS A 33 4.69 -8.21 -10.61
N ILE A 34 4.61 -7.11 -9.89
CA ILE A 34 5.76 -6.32 -9.47
C ILE A 34 6.07 -6.65 -8.01
N THR A 35 7.25 -7.24 -7.78
CA THR A 35 7.74 -7.46 -6.42
C THR A 35 8.56 -6.27 -5.92
N ARG A 36 8.32 -5.85 -4.67
CA ARG A 36 9.09 -4.83 -3.96
C ARG A 36 9.49 -5.32 -2.56
N ARG A 37 10.59 -4.78 -2.03
CA ARG A 37 11.04 -5.02 -0.65
C ARG A 37 11.31 -3.69 0.03
N TYR A 38 10.79 -3.55 1.25
CA TYR A 38 11.01 -2.37 2.09
C TYR A 38 11.47 -2.80 3.47
N ASN A 39 12.48 -2.13 4.00
CA ASN A 39 12.89 -2.31 5.38
C ASN A 39 11.88 -1.64 6.30
N VAL A 40 11.48 -2.37 7.34
CA VAL A 40 10.59 -1.83 8.37
C VAL A 40 11.33 -1.68 9.70
N VAL A 41 10.95 -0.64 10.44
CA VAL A 41 11.43 -0.39 11.80
C VAL A 41 10.28 -0.73 12.74
N LEU A 42 10.54 -1.57 13.73
CA LEU A 42 9.58 -1.90 14.77
C LEU A 42 9.95 -1.19 16.05
N GLU A 43 9.00 -0.45 16.60
CA GLU A 43 9.13 0.27 17.86
C GLU A 43 8.15 -0.36 18.85
N TRP A 44 8.67 -0.86 19.98
CA TRP A 44 7.82 -1.39 21.04
C TRP A 44 7.22 -0.25 21.85
N ASN A 45 5.91 -0.24 21.96
CA ASN A 45 5.14 0.62 22.84
C ASN A 45 4.83 -0.17 24.11
N GLU A 46 5.40 0.28 25.23
CA GLU A 46 5.15 -0.35 26.52
C GLU A 46 3.68 -0.19 26.93
N PRO A 47 3.10 -1.20 27.59
CA PRO A 47 1.74 -1.09 28.09
C PRO A 47 1.61 0.04 29.12
N ASP A 48 0.48 0.75 29.09
CA ASP A 48 0.13 1.79 30.05
C ASP A 48 -1.36 1.72 30.48
N GLU A 49 -1.87 2.78 31.12
CA GLU A 49 -3.26 2.83 31.58
C GLU A 49 -4.28 2.91 30.42
N GLU A 50 -3.88 3.46 29.27
CA GLU A 50 -4.73 3.60 28.07
C GLU A 50 -4.61 2.38 27.15
N ASP A 51 -3.42 1.78 27.05
CA ASP A 51 -3.15 0.55 26.31
C ASP A 51 -2.52 -0.52 27.24
N PRO A 52 -3.33 -1.37 27.89
CA PRO A 52 -2.82 -2.35 28.86
C PRO A 52 -2.09 -3.56 28.23
N VAL A 53 -2.07 -3.67 26.90
CA VAL A 53 -1.37 -4.75 26.18
C VAL A 53 -0.05 -4.25 25.59
N GLY A 54 -0.01 -2.98 25.19
CA GLY A 54 1.09 -2.42 24.42
C GLY A 54 1.13 -3.03 23.00
N GLY A 55 2.25 -2.88 22.32
CA GLY A 55 2.41 -3.49 20.99
C GLY A 55 3.57 -2.92 20.21
N TYR A 56 3.59 -3.17 18.91
CA TYR A 56 4.60 -2.65 18.00
C TYR A 56 4.00 -1.64 17.04
N THR A 57 4.55 -0.44 16.98
CA THR A 57 4.39 0.44 15.83
C THR A 57 5.40 0.05 14.76
N VAL A 58 4.94 0.00 13.51
CA VAL A 58 5.80 -0.26 12.35
C VAL A 58 5.86 0.98 11.49
N LEU A 59 7.10 1.42 11.24
CA LEU A 59 7.42 2.51 10.34
C LEU A 59 8.13 1.94 9.12
N VAL A 60 7.88 2.54 7.96
CA VAL A 60 8.58 2.21 6.70
C VAL A 60 9.32 3.46 6.24
N PRO A 61 10.61 3.65 6.58
CA PRO A 61 11.33 4.89 6.30
C PRO A 61 11.35 5.31 4.82
N SER A 62 11.39 4.32 3.92
CA SER A 62 11.33 4.51 2.47
C SER A 62 9.91 4.81 1.96
N LEU A 63 8.88 4.52 2.75
CA LEU A 63 7.46 4.82 2.49
C LEU A 63 6.83 5.57 3.68
N PRO A 64 7.22 6.84 3.97
CA PRO A 64 6.77 7.56 5.16
C PRO A 64 5.25 7.62 5.41
N PRO A 65 4.36 7.61 4.40
CA PRO A 65 2.92 7.55 4.63
C PRO A 65 2.42 6.24 5.25
N VAL A 66 3.22 5.17 5.24
CA VAL A 66 2.83 3.86 5.76
C VAL A 66 3.28 3.72 7.20
N ILE A 67 2.30 3.72 8.11
CA ILE A 67 2.46 3.49 9.54
C ILE A 67 1.38 2.50 9.96
N THR A 68 1.78 1.43 10.65
CA THR A 68 0.86 0.40 11.15
C THR A 68 1.18 0.02 12.59
N GLN A 69 0.33 -0.79 13.21
CA GLN A 69 0.56 -1.35 14.55
C GLN A 69 0.12 -2.82 14.60
N GLY A 70 0.64 -3.60 15.54
CA GLY A 70 0.11 -4.91 15.93
C GLY A 70 0.51 -5.28 17.36
N ASP A 71 -0.25 -6.15 18.01
CA ASP A 71 -0.05 -6.50 19.44
C ASP A 71 1.25 -7.29 19.64
N ASN A 72 1.68 -7.98 18.59
CA ASN A 72 2.91 -8.77 18.56
C ASN A 72 3.68 -8.54 17.25
N LYS A 73 4.92 -9.04 17.21
CA LYS A 73 5.83 -8.81 16.09
C LYS A 73 5.28 -9.36 14.77
N GLU A 74 4.71 -10.57 14.82
CA GLU A 74 4.17 -11.26 13.66
C GLU A 74 2.98 -10.50 13.06
N GLU A 75 2.04 -10.08 13.90
CA GLU A 75 0.88 -9.27 13.50
C GLU A 75 1.32 -7.91 12.94
N ALA A 76 2.23 -7.22 13.64
CA ALA A 76 2.72 -5.92 13.21
C ALA A 76 3.37 -5.98 11.81
N LEU A 77 4.15 -7.04 11.54
CA LEU A 77 4.73 -7.30 10.21
C LEU A 77 3.69 -7.68 9.15
N ALA A 78 2.63 -8.42 9.53
CA ALA A 78 1.53 -8.74 8.63
C ALA A 78 0.78 -7.47 8.22
N ASN A 79 0.42 -6.63 9.20
CA ASN A 79 -0.27 -5.36 8.97
C ASN A 79 0.58 -4.41 8.11
N ALA A 80 1.89 -4.34 8.36
CA ALA A 80 2.81 -3.56 7.53
C ALA A 80 2.82 -4.06 6.08
N ARG A 81 2.84 -5.38 5.85
CA ARG A 81 2.79 -5.95 4.50
C ARG A 81 1.52 -5.56 3.76
N GLU A 82 0.36 -5.64 4.42
CA GLU A 82 -0.92 -5.25 3.84
C GLU A 82 -0.97 -3.76 3.49
N ALA A 83 -0.52 -2.90 4.42
CA ALA A 83 -0.51 -1.46 4.21
C ALA A 83 0.47 -1.02 3.11
N ILE A 84 1.67 -1.62 3.05
CA ILE A 84 2.62 -1.40 1.95
C ILE A 84 1.97 -1.80 0.62
N THR A 85 1.36 -3.00 0.56
CA THR A 85 0.69 -3.50 -0.66
C THR A 85 -0.38 -2.53 -1.13
N CYS A 86 -1.28 -2.11 -0.23
CA CYS A 86 -2.34 -1.14 -0.52
C CYS A 86 -1.78 0.19 -1.03
N TYR A 87 -0.69 0.70 -0.43
CA TYR A 87 -0.08 1.94 -0.86
C TYR A 87 0.52 1.84 -2.28
N LEU A 88 1.21 0.74 -2.60
CA LEU A 88 1.74 0.55 -3.97
C LEU A 88 0.63 0.41 -5.00
N GLU A 89 -0.44 -0.33 -4.70
CA GLU A 89 -1.62 -0.43 -5.56
C GLU A 89 -2.23 0.95 -5.80
N TYR A 90 -2.37 1.78 -4.76
CA TYR A 90 -2.84 3.15 -4.89
C TYR A 90 -1.97 3.97 -5.85
N LEU A 91 -0.64 3.86 -5.76
CA LEU A 91 0.27 4.57 -6.67
C LEU A 91 0.06 4.11 -8.13
N LEU A 92 -0.07 2.80 -8.37
CA LEU A 92 -0.38 2.27 -9.70
C LEU A 92 -1.71 2.80 -10.23
N LEU A 93 -2.77 2.75 -9.42
CA LEU A 93 -4.11 3.21 -9.79
C LEU A 93 -4.15 4.72 -10.07
N THR A 94 -3.33 5.50 -9.38
CA THR A 94 -3.23 6.95 -9.60
C THR A 94 -2.18 7.33 -10.64
N GLY A 95 -1.48 6.35 -11.25
CA GLY A 95 -0.47 6.58 -12.28
C GLY A 95 0.81 7.22 -11.74
N GLN A 96 1.04 7.10 -10.43
CA GLN A 96 2.26 7.56 -9.78
C GLN A 96 3.36 6.50 -9.88
N PRO A 97 4.64 6.90 -9.96
CA PRO A 97 5.74 5.95 -10.01
C PRO A 97 5.86 5.18 -8.69
N LEU A 98 6.15 3.88 -8.80
CA LEU A 98 6.48 3.08 -7.62
C LEU A 98 7.84 3.50 -7.04
N PRO A 99 7.97 3.64 -5.71
CA PRO A 99 9.24 3.86 -5.05
C PRO A 99 10.27 2.75 -5.34
N PRO A 100 11.57 3.07 -5.25
CA PRO A 100 12.62 2.07 -5.40
C PRO A 100 12.63 1.06 -4.25
N ASN A 101 13.23 -0.09 -4.48
CA ASN A 101 13.45 -1.12 -3.47
C ASN A 101 14.52 -0.72 -2.46
N ASP A 102 14.30 -1.09 -1.21
CA ASP A 102 15.37 -1.12 -0.21
C ASP A 102 16.30 -2.32 -0.50
N GLN A 103 17.61 -2.07 -0.46
CA GLN A 103 18.63 -3.08 -0.71
C GLN A 103 19.11 -3.77 0.57
N GLU A 104 19.00 -3.06 1.70
CA GLU A 104 19.55 -3.44 3.00
C GLU A 104 18.52 -3.14 4.10
N GLY A 105 18.65 -3.83 5.24
CA GLY A 105 17.77 -3.65 6.39
C GLY A 105 17.61 -4.93 7.21
N ASP A 106 17.29 -4.77 8.49
CA ASP A 106 17.15 -5.88 9.43
C ASP A 106 15.79 -6.60 9.30
N ASN A 107 14.74 -5.90 8.85
CA ASN A 107 13.39 -6.46 8.72
C ASN A 107 12.82 -6.14 7.32
N LEU A 108 13.33 -6.81 6.28
CA LEU A 108 12.81 -6.64 4.92
C LEU A 108 11.44 -7.31 4.76
N VAL A 109 10.42 -6.52 4.44
CA VAL A 109 9.09 -6.99 4.06
C VAL A 109 8.96 -6.97 2.54
N GLU A 110 8.68 -8.14 1.97
CA GLU A 110 8.44 -8.31 0.54
C GLU A 110 6.95 -8.21 0.20
N VAL A 111 6.59 -7.44 -0.81
CA VAL A 111 5.22 -7.31 -1.32
C VAL A 111 5.20 -7.56 -2.81
N THR A 112 4.06 -8.03 -3.32
CA THR A 112 3.85 -8.22 -4.76
C THR A 112 2.49 -7.64 -5.13
N VAL A 113 2.49 -6.69 -6.06
CA VAL A 113 1.32 -5.99 -6.60
C VAL A 113 1.16 -6.20 -8.09
#